data_AF-A0A7X1PF42-F1
#
_entry.id   AF-A0A7X1PF42-F1
#
_cell.length_a   1.000
_cell.length_b   1.000
_cell.length_c   1.000
_cell.angle_alpha   90.00
_cell.angle_beta   90.00
_cell.angle_gamma   90.00
#
_symmetry.space_group_name_H-M   'P 1'
#
loop_
_entity.id
_entity.type
_entity.pdbx_description
1 polymer ?
#
loop_
_entity_poly.entity_id
_entity_poly.type
_entity_poly.pdbx_seq_one_letter_code
_entity_poly.pdbx_strand_id
1 'polypeptide(L)'
;MAELGNTLSRARRARGITLEDAERDTHVSRRYLQALETEDFSIFPAPVYARGFLRTYSRYLGLNPEELIRVFPNGSLTVDITPLPTVTRPPAQLINVNWIVAGLVTIFFLGAGLVLLRGGDDPSVVGNGGNQPAGQTSTTPSTNGNGQVQAPPQTSSNGPAQGKAIGPIRPGQFPDFVGADLASTLAVLRDNQMTYVIIEVLNRNTPKGLVMSQSPGAGAKADGDSPVTLIVSAGIPQ
;
A
#
# COMPACT_ATOMS: atom_id res chain seq x y z
N MET A 1 -19.76 -33.91 21.34
CA MET A 1 -18.46 -33.92 22.06
C MET A 1 -17.48 -33.10 21.24
N ALA A 2 -16.51 -32.45 21.89
CA ALA A 2 -15.45 -31.68 21.22
C ALA A 2 -14.48 -32.61 20.47
N GLU A 3 -14.74 -32.85 19.18
CA GLU A 3 -13.97 -33.80 18.36
C GLU A 3 -12.71 -33.15 17.77
N LEU A 4 -12.78 -31.87 17.41
CA LEU A 4 -11.70 -31.14 16.74
C LEU A 4 -10.57 -30.82 17.72
N GLY A 5 -10.89 -30.22 18.87
CA GLY A 5 -9.90 -29.85 19.88
C GLY A 5 -9.20 -31.07 20.50
N ASN A 6 -9.95 -32.14 20.72
CA ASN A 6 -9.40 -33.42 21.17
C ASN A 6 -8.44 -34.02 20.12
N THR A 7 -8.81 -34.01 18.83
CA THR A 7 -7.95 -34.49 17.74
C THR A 7 -6.63 -33.72 17.65
N LEU A 8 -6.68 -32.38 17.71
CA LEU A 8 -5.48 -31.53 17.73
C LEU A 8 -4.59 -31.82 18.95
N SER A 9 -5.16 -31.82 20.16
CA SER A 9 -4.38 -32.02 21.39
C SER A 9 -3.76 -33.42 21.47
N ARG A 10 -4.47 -34.46 20.98
CA ARG A 10 -3.92 -35.81 20.85
C ARG A 10 -2.77 -35.88 19.85
N ALA A 11 -2.91 -35.28 18.68
CA ALA A 11 -1.86 -35.28 17.66
C ALA A 11 -0.59 -34.54 18.13
N ARG A 12 -0.75 -33.39 18.82
CA ARG A 12 0.39 -32.69 19.43
C ARG A 12 1.08 -33.55 20.49
N ARG A 13 0.31 -34.10 21.45
CA ARG A 13 0.86 -34.92 22.56
C ARG A 13 1.51 -36.20 22.06
N ALA A 14 0.93 -36.87 21.06
CA ALA A 14 1.51 -38.06 20.44
C ALA A 14 2.89 -37.80 19.78
N ARG A 15 3.15 -36.55 19.37
CA ARG A 15 4.44 -36.10 18.83
C ARG A 15 5.39 -35.52 19.89
N GLY A 16 4.98 -35.47 21.17
CA GLY A 16 5.80 -34.91 22.26
C GLY A 16 5.96 -33.39 22.23
N ILE A 17 5.15 -32.66 21.44
CA ILE A 17 5.31 -31.23 21.19
C ILE A 17 4.64 -30.40 22.31
N THR A 18 5.30 -29.35 22.81
CA THR A 18 4.68 -28.38 23.74
C THR A 18 3.88 -27.31 22.99
N LEU A 19 3.01 -26.56 23.67
CA LEU A 19 2.31 -25.44 23.01
C LEU A 19 3.29 -24.30 22.67
N GLU A 20 4.35 -24.16 23.46
CA GLU A 20 5.44 -23.21 23.31
C GLU A 20 6.33 -23.55 22.11
N ASP A 21 6.62 -24.84 21.87
CA ASP A 21 7.28 -25.31 20.64
C ASP A 21 6.42 -25.03 19.40
N ALA A 22 5.13 -25.36 19.48
CA ALA A 22 4.20 -25.10 18.39
C ALA A 22 4.03 -23.59 18.12
N GLU A 23 4.04 -22.73 19.15
CA GLU A 23 4.01 -21.27 19.00
C GLU A 23 5.27 -20.76 18.30
N ARG A 24 6.45 -21.23 18.69
CA ARG A 24 7.73 -20.90 18.04
C ARG A 24 7.76 -21.31 16.57
N ASP A 25 7.35 -22.54 16.28
CA ASP A 25 7.51 -23.14 14.95
C ASP A 25 6.42 -22.70 13.95
N THR A 26 5.22 -22.33 14.44
CA THR A 26 4.10 -21.88 13.58
C THR A 26 3.87 -20.38 13.57
N HIS A 27 4.51 -19.63 14.48
CA HIS A 27 4.23 -18.22 14.78
C HIS A 27 2.78 -17.91 15.18
N VAL A 28 1.96 -18.93 15.51
CA VAL A 28 0.61 -18.75 16.06
C VAL A 28 0.71 -18.76 17.58
N SER A 29 0.24 -17.70 18.24
CA SER A 29 0.43 -17.62 19.69
C SER A 29 -0.21 -18.78 20.45
N ARG A 30 0.45 -19.27 21.51
CA ARG A 30 0.01 -20.41 22.33
C ARG A 30 -1.41 -20.24 22.86
N ARG A 31 -1.83 -18.99 23.11
CA ARG A 31 -3.21 -18.65 23.52
C ARG A 31 -4.24 -19.10 22.48
N TYR A 32 -3.95 -18.88 21.19
CA TYR A 32 -4.82 -19.31 20.09
C TYR A 32 -4.70 -20.82 19.81
N LEU A 33 -3.50 -21.40 19.92
CA LEU A 33 -3.31 -22.85 19.78
C LEU A 33 -4.06 -23.63 20.88
N GLN A 34 -3.97 -23.17 22.13
CA GLN A 34 -4.74 -23.71 23.25
C GLN A 34 -6.25 -23.58 23.00
N ALA A 35 -6.72 -22.44 22.51
CA ALA A 35 -8.13 -22.23 22.20
C ALA A 35 -8.65 -23.10 21.05
N LEU A 36 -7.81 -23.49 20.09
CA LEU A 36 -8.15 -24.53 19.12
C LEU A 36 -8.27 -25.92 19.79
N GLU A 37 -7.39 -26.25 20.74
CA GLU A 37 -7.45 -27.51 21.50
C GLU A 37 -8.64 -27.58 22.48
N THR A 38 -9.14 -26.44 22.97
CA THR A 38 -10.31 -26.36 23.88
C THR A 38 -11.60 -25.95 23.18
N GLU A 39 -11.58 -25.74 21.86
CA GLU A 39 -12.70 -25.23 21.04
C GLU A 39 -13.28 -23.86 21.54
N ASP A 40 -12.45 -23.05 22.20
CA ASP A 40 -12.81 -21.70 22.66
C ASP A 40 -12.64 -20.67 21.53
N PHE A 41 -13.56 -20.70 20.57
CA PHE A 41 -13.51 -19.77 19.44
C PHE A 41 -13.87 -18.32 19.82
N SER A 42 -14.27 -18.04 21.06
CA SER A 42 -14.66 -16.69 21.53
C SER A 42 -13.49 -15.72 21.64
N ILE A 43 -12.26 -16.23 21.85
CA ILE A 43 -11.07 -15.39 22.06
C ILE A 43 -10.44 -14.84 20.77
N PHE A 44 -10.90 -15.28 19.60
CA PHE A 44 -10.33 -14.91 18.31
C PHE A 44 -10.93 -13.57 17.85
N PRO A 45 -10.11 -12.59 17.38
CA PRO A 45 -10.62 -11.28 16.96
C PRO A 45 -11.66 -11.32 15.83
N ALA A 46 -11.60 -12.36 14.99
CA ALA A 46 -12.61 -12.68 13.99
C ALA A 46 -12.57 -14.18 13.63
N PRO A 47 -13.69 -14.81 13.22
CA PRO A 47 -13.75 -16.24 12.89
C PRO A 47 -12.77 -16.69 11.79
N VAL A 48 -12.39 -15.78 10.89
CA VAL A 48 -11.41 -16.04 9.82
C VAL A 48 -10.02 -16.37 10.35
N TYR A 49 -9.61 -15.80 11.48
CA TYR A 49 -8.32 -16.11 12.13
C TYR A 49 -8.31 -17.54 12.68
N ALA A 50 -9.41 -17.99 13.28
CA ALA A 50 -9.52 -19.36 13.81
C ALA A 50 -9.34 -20.40 12.70
N ARG A 51 -9.97 -20.22 11.53
CA ARG A 51 -9.76 -21.08 10.35
C ARG A 51 -8.33 -21.02 9.80
N GLY A 52 -7.72 -19.83 9.77
CA GLY A 52 -6.33 -19.65 9.33
C GLY A 52 -5.35 -20.40 10.23
N PHE A 53 -5.45 -20.19 11.55
CA PHE A 53 -4.60 -20.84 12.54
C PHE A 53 -4.86 -22.34 12.62
N LEU A 54 -6.12 -22.80 12.49
CA LEU A 54 -6.45 -24.21 12.38
C LEU A 54 -5.73 -24.88 11.20
N ARG A 55 -5.72 -24.25 10.02
CA ARG A 55 -5.01 -24.77 8.84
C ARG A 55 -3.51 -24.89 9.10
N THR A 56 -2.88 -23.83 9.63
CA THR A 56 -1.45 -23.83 9.93
C THR A 56 -1.09 -24.91 10.95
N TYR A 57 -1.84 -24.98 12.04
CA TYR A 57 -1.58 -25.93 13.13
C TYR A 57 -1.83 -27.38 12.72
N SER A 58 -2.89 -27.65 11.94
CA SER A 58 -3.16 -28.99 11.39
C SER A 58 -2.01 -29.48 10.52
N ARG A 59 -1.50 -28.62 9.61
CA ARG A 59 -0.33 -28.95 8.76
C ARG A 59 0.92 -29.22 9.58
N TYR A 60 1.20 -28.38 10.56
CA TYR A 60 2.34 -28.57 11.48
C TYR A 60 2.23 -29.90 12.24
N LEU A 61 1.03 -30.27 12.72
CA LEU A 61 0.75 -31.54 13.38
C LEU A 61 0.73 -32.76 12.43
N GLY A 62 0.73 -32.57 11.11
CA GLY A 62 0.67 -33.65 10.12
C GLY A 62 -0.73 -34.20 9.89
N LEU A 63 -1.76 -33.42 10.25
CA LEU A 63 -3.17 -33.74 10.04
C LEU A 63 -3.69 -33.13 8.73
N ASN A 64 -4.74 -33.71 8.16
CA ASN A 64 -5.43 -33.16 7.00
C ASN A 64 -6.20 -31.87 7.39
N PRO A 65 -5.79 -30.67 6.94
CA PRO A 65 -6.45 -29.44 7.32
C PRO A 65 -7.83 -29.30 6.69
N GLU A 66 -8.04 -29.85 5.49
CA GLU A 66 -9.33 -29.76 4.78
C GLU A 66 -10.43 -30.61 5.46
N GLU A 67 -10.06 -31.70 6.15
CA GLU A 67 -11.00 -32.45 7.00
C GLU A 67 -11.38 -31.66 8.26
N LEU A 68 -10.40 -31.13 8.99
CA LEU A 68 -10.65 -30.38 10.23
C LEU A 68 -11.43 -29.08 9.96
N ILE A 69 -11.21 -28.42 8.82
CA ILE A 69 -11.97 -27.23 8.41
C ILE A 69 -13.44 -27.56 8.08
N ARG A 70 -13.77 -28.78 7.65
CA ARG A 70 -15.17 -29.21 7.43
C ARG A 70 -15.94 -29.39 8.74
N VAL A 71 -15.27 -29.84 9.79
CA VAL A 71 -15.85 -30.07 11.13
C VAL A 71 -15.84 -28.77 11.97
N PHE A 72 -14.98 -27.81 11.62
CA PHE A 72 -14.95 -26.49 12.26
C PHE A 72 -16.33 -25.79 12.17
N PRO A 73 -16.88 -25.27 13.28
CA PRO A 73 -18.21 -24.70 13.29
C PRO A 73 -18.32 -23.51 12.34
N ASN A 74 -19.27 -23.60 11.41
CA ASN A 74 -19.58 -22.55 10.44
C ASN A 74 -20.38 -21.41 11.09
N GLY A 75 -19.79 -20.77 12.11
CA GLY A 75 -20.26 -19.47 12.59
C GLY A 75 -20.34 -18.52 11.41
N SER A 76 -21.47 -17.84 11.26
CA SER A 76 -21.80 -17.06 10.07
C SER A 76 -20.66 -16.13 9.70
N LEU A 77 -20.08 -16.33 8.51
CA LEU A 77 -19.20 -15.36 7.88
C LEU A 77 -20.05 -14.20 7.34
N THR A 78 -20.73 -13.50 8.24
CA THR A 78 -20.88 -12.06 8.11
C THR A 78 -19.45 -11.51 8.15
N VAL A 79 -18.81 -11.49 6.98
CA VAL A 79 -17.73 -10.56 6.71
C VAL A 79 -18.39 -9.20 6.82
N ASP A 80 -18.44 -8.68 8.04
CA ASP A 80 -18.83 -7.32 8.28
C ASP A 80 -17.77 -6.49 7.56
N ILE A 81 -18.14 -5.98 6.38
CA ILE A 81 -17.34 -5.04 5.62
C ILE A 81 -17.47 -3.67 6.28
N THR A 82 -17.35 -3.64 7.61
CA THR A 82 -17.07 -2.42 8.34
C THR A 82 -15.82 -1.88 7.69
N PRO A 83 -15.86 -0.70 7.04
CA PRO A 83 -14.67 -0.18 6.41
C PRO A 83 -13.58 -0.12 7.47
N LEU A 84 -12.41 -0.69 7.17
CA LEU A 84 -11.25 -0.61 8.07
C LEU A 84 -11.17 0.85 8.55
N PRO A 85 -10.97 1.11 9.85
CA PRO A 85 -10.85 2.47 10.32
C PRO A 85 -9.78 3.14 9.48
N THR A 86 -10.19 4.09 8.64
CA THR A 86 -9.28 4.82 7.77
C THR A 86 -8.19 5.32 8.69
N VAL A 87 -6.95 4.92 8.42
CA VAL A 87 -5.80 5.45 9.16
C VAL A 87 -5.70 6.90 8.73
N THR A 88 -6.47 7.74 9.42
CA THR A 88 -6.42 9.19 9.35
C THR A 88 -5.04 9.54 9.87
N ARG A 89 -4.07 9.55 8.94
CA ARG A 89 -2.76 10.11 9.21
C ARG A 89 -3.05 11.48 9.80
N PRO A 90 -2.64 11.77 11.05
CA PRO A 90 -2.83 13.11 11.58
C PRO A 90 -2.21 14.05 10.55
N PRO A 91 -2.90 15.14 10.15
CA PRO A 91 -2.32 16.08 9.21
C PRO A 91 -0.96 16.46 9.78
N ALA A 92 0.10 16.25 9.00
CA ALA A 92 1.45 16.54 9.46
C ALA A 92 1.42 17.95 10.02
N GLN A 93 1.64 18.10 11.33
CA GLN A 93 1.49 19.38 12.01
C GLN A 93 2.63 20.26 11.54
N LEU A 94 2.38 20.93 10.41
CA LEU A 94 3.23 21.92 9.78
C LEU A 94 3.45 22.99 10.84
N ILE A 95 4.62 22.94 11.47
CA ILE A 95 5.01 23.83 12.56
C ILE A 95 4.84 25.24 12.01
N ASN A 96 3.88 25.98 12.54
CA ASN A 96 3.50 27.30 12.06
C ASN A 96 4.73 28.20 12.06
N VAL A 97 5.28 28.50 10.88
CA VAL A 97 6.60 29.13 10.71
C VAL A 97 6.71 30.46 11.45
N ASN A 98 5.59 31.18 11.64
CA ASN A 98 5.51 32.36 12.50
C ASN A 98 6.06 32.14 13.92
N TRP A 99 5.86 30.97 14.54
CA TRP A 99 6.40 30.67 15.88
C TRP A 99 7.91 30.40 15.85
N ILE A 100 8.42 29.82 14.77
CA ILE A 100 9.88 29.65 14.56
C ILE A 100 10.53 31.03 14.39
N VAL A 101 9.94 31.88 13.54
CA VAL A 101 10.43 33.25 13.30
C VAL A 101 10.33 34.09 14.56
N ALA A 102 9.21 34.04 15.30
CA ALA A 102 9.06 34.73 16.58
C ALA A 102 10.12 34.27 17.59
N GLY A 103 10.36 32.96 17.71
CA GLY A 103 11.41 32.41 18.57
C GLY A 103 12.81 32.91 18.21
N LEU A 104 13.17 32.91 16.91
CA LEU A 104 14.46 33.44 16.43
C LEU A 104 14.61 34.94 16.70
N VAL A 105 13.56 35.73 16.49
CA VAL A 105 13.55 37.17 16.79
C VAL A 105 13.71 37.41 18.30
N THR A 106 13.01 36.65 19.14
CA THR A 106 13.17 36.73 20.60
C THR A 106 14.58 36.36 21.05
N ILE A 107 15.16 35.27 20.52
CA ILE A 107 16.55 34.88 20.81
C ILE A 107 17.54 35.96 20.34
N PHE A 108 17.32 36.57 19.16
CA PHE A 108 18.15 37.66 18.66
C PHE A 108 18.10 38.89 19.58
N PHE A 109 16.92 39.34 20.02
CA PHE A 109 16.81 40.46 20.96
C PHE A 109 17.35 40.13 22.35
N LEU A 110 17.17 38.90 22.83
CA LEU A 110 17.71 38.46 24.12
C LEU A 110 19.25 38.37 24.07
N GLY A 111 19.81 37.86 22.98
CA GLY A 111 21.25 37.82 22.72
C GLY A 111 21.86 39.20 22.51
N ALA A 112 21.25 40.07 21.72
CA ALA A 112 21.67 41.46 21.54
C ALA A 112 21.59 42.23 22.86
N GLY A 113 20.53 42.04 23.66
CA GLY A 113 20.43 42.59 25.01
C GLY A 113 21.55 42.11 25.93
N LEU A 114 21.86 40.81 25.92
CA LEU A 114 22.96 40.22 26.70
C LEU A 114 24.34 40.75 26.26
N VAL A 115 24.55 40.94 24.96
CA VAL A 115 25.79 41.50 24.40
C VAL A 115 25.92 42.98 24.74
N LEU A 116 24.85 43.77 24.67
CA LEU A 116 24.84 45.17 25.13
C LEU A 116 25.01 45.30 26.65
N LEU A 117 24.68 44.26 27.43
CA LEU A 117 24.92 44.16 28.87
C LEU A 117 26.33 43.61 29.24
N ARG A 118 27.16 43.21 28.25
CA ARG A 118 28.53 42.69 28.47
C ARG A 118 29.60 43.28 27.54
N GLY A 119 29.23 44.18 26.64
CA GLY A 119 30.10 44.70 25.58
C GLY A 119 30.77 46.02 25.93
N GLY A 120 31.76 45.98 26.83
CA GLY A 120 32.65 47.09 27.10
C GLY A 120 34.02 46.57 27.50
N ASP A 121 34.83 46.20 26.50
CA ASP A 121 36.30 46.07 26.54
C ASP A 121 36.81 45.68 25.13
N ASP A 122 37.50 46.60 24.46
CA ASP A 122 38.14 46.36 23.15
C ASP A 122 39.47 45.59 23.29
N PRO A 123 39.81 44.73 22.30
CA PRO A 123 41.21 44.62 21.91
C PRO A 123 41.44 44.64 20.39
N SER A 124 41.92 45.80 19.93
CA SER A 124 42.97 46.01 18.92
C SER A 124 43.42 44.80 18.07
N VAL A 125 43.09 44.82 16.77
CA VAL A 125 43.71 43.94 15.77
C VAL A 125 44.98 44.59 15.21
N VAL A 126 46.13 44.02 15.57
CA VAL A 126 47.43 44.23 14.90
C VAL A 126 47.43 43.48 13.57
N GLY A 127 48.02 44.07 12.52
CA GLY A 127 47.93 43.56 11.15
C GLY A 127 49.18 42.89 10.58
N ASN A 128 49.01 42.49 9.31
CA ASN A 128 50.00 42.25 8.26
C ASN A 128 50.62 40.84 8.08
N GLY A 129 50.58 40.37 6.82
CA GLY A 129 51.58 39.47 6.21
C GLY A 129 51.01 38.22 5.52
N GLY A 130 51.06 38.12 4.16
CA GLY A 130 50.72 36.84 3.51
C GLY A 130 50.40 36.73 2.00
N ASN A 131 50.96 37.57 1.12
CA ASN A 131 51.25 37.37 -0.32
C ASN A 131 50.37 36.50 -1.27
N GLN A 132 49.96 37.16 -2.38
CA GLN A 132 49.59 36.71 -3.75
C GLN A 132 50.66 35.85 -4.48
N PRO A 133 50.52 35.39 -5.77
CA PRO A 133 49.59 35.76 -6.90
C PRO A 133 48.89 34.52 -7.57
N ALA A 134 48.38 34.44 -8.81
CA ALA A 134 48.37 35.28 -10.04
C ALA A 134 47.19 34.94 -11.02
N GLY A 135 47.00 35.74 -12.09
CA GLY A 135 46.21 35.44 -13.32
C GLY A 135 44.67 35.58 -13.21
N GLN A 136 43.98 36.62 -13.71
CA GLN A 136 43.91 37.21 -15.07
C GLN A 136 43.60 36.17 -16.17
N THR A 137 42.62 36.33 -17.06
CA THR A 137 42.12 37.57 -17.74
C THR A 137 40.60 37.57 -18.04
N SER A 138 40.08 38.76 -18.36
CA SER A 138 38.72 39.02 -18.86
C SER A 138 38.55 38.69 -20.36
N THR A 139 37.32 38.44 -20.81
CA THR A 139 36.61 39.03 -21.99
C THR A 139 35.66 38.05 -22.69
N THR A 140 34.40 38.48 -22.87
CA THR A 140 33.49 37.99 -23.92
C THR A 140 33.67 38.86 -25.16
N PRO A 141 33.51 38.34 -26.39
CA PRO A 141 32.28 38.69 -27.12
C PRO A 141 31.67 37.58 -28.01
N SER A 142 30.40 37.80 -28.34
CA SER A 142 29.45 37.04 -29.17
C SER A 142 29.94 36.37 -30.47
N THR A 143 29.20 35.35 -30.95
CA THR A 143 28.49 35.39 -32.26
C THR A 143 27.43 34.28 -32.44
N ASN A 144 26.31 34.67 -33.05
CA ASN A 144 25.08 33.99 -33.46
C ASN A 144 25.10 32.53 -33.98
N GLY A 145 23.94 31.87 -33.87
CA GLY A 145 23.58 30.67 -34.65
C GLY A 145 22.13 30.22 -34.42
N ASN A 146 21.16 30.75 -35.20
CA ASN A 146 19.75 30.35 -35.10
C ASN A 146 19.51 28.94 -35.65
N GLY A 147 18.75 28.11 -34.90
CA GLY A 147 18.27 26.81 -35.35
C GLY A 147 16.89 26.52 -34.78
N GLN A 148 15.84 26.82 -35.55
CA GLN A 148 14.46 26.52 -35.16
C GLN A 148 14.22 25.00 -35.19
N VAL A 149 13.62 24.47 -34.13
CA VAL A 149 12.89 23.18 -34.21
C VAL A 149 11.46 23.42 -33.75
N GLN A 150 10.58 23.51 -34.74
CA GLN A 150 9.14 23.72 -34.56
C GLN A 150 8.53 22.54 -33.79
N ALA A 151 7.85 22.81 -32.67
CA ALA A 151 7.01 21.79 -32.04
C ALA A 151 5.74 21.56 -32.90
N PRO A 152 5.37 20.30 -33.21
CA PRO A 152 4.08 19.99 -33.83
C PRO A 152 2.91 20.45 -32.93
N PRO A 153 1.74 20.80 -33.50
CA PRO A 153 0.65 21.40 -32.75
C PRO A 153 0.10 20.43 -31.70
N GLN A 154 0.05 20.87 -30.44
CA GLN A 154 -0.72 20.16 -29.43
C GLN A 154 -2.21 20.31 -29.74
N THR A 155 -2.82 19.22 -30.21
CA THR A 155 -4.26 19.05 -30.16
C THR A 155 -4.68 18.93 -28.70
N SER A 156 -5.15 20.04 -28.13
CA SER A 156 -5.78 20.10 -26.82
C SER A 156 -7.08 19.30 -26.79
N SER A 157 -6.99 17.97 -26.61
CA SER A 157 -8.13 17.13 -26.25
C SER A 157 -8.13 16.91 -24.73
N ASN A 158 -8.68 17.88 -23.99
CA ASN A 158 -9.13 17.67 -22.62
C ASN A 158 -10.30 16.67 -22.63
N GLY A 159 -9.96 15.39 -22.53
CA GLY A 159 -10.90 14.31 -22.28
C GLY A 159 -10.21 13.25 -21.41
N PRO A 160 -10.93 12.53 -20.54
CA PRO A 160 -10.36 11.38 -19.85
C PRO A 160 -9.83 10.40 -20.90
N ALA A 161 -8.69 9.75 -20.63
CA ALA A 161 -8.03 8.86 -21.57
C ALA A 161 -9.03 7.81 -22.09
N GLN A 162 -9.49 7.97 -23.33
CA GLN A 162 -10.54 7.15 -23.91
C GLN A 162 -9.98 5.76 -24.18
N GLY A 163 -10.28 4.84 -23.26
CA GLY A 163 -9.96 3.44 -23.43
C GLY A 163 -10.72 2.82 -24.60
N LYS A 164 -10.26 1.64 -25.01
CA LYS A 164 -10.92 0.79 -26.00
C LYS A 164 -12.39 0.57 -25.61
N ALA A 165 -13.29 0.80 -26.56
CA ALA A 165 -14.70 0.48 -26.39
C ALA A 165 -14.89 -1.03 -26.16
N ILE A 166 -15.66 -1.39 -25.14
CA ILE A 166 -15.95 -2.78 -24.79
C ILE A 166 -16.92 -3.35 -25.84
N GLY A 167 -16.56 -4.49 -26.42
CA GLY A 167 -17.37 -5.17 -27.43
C GLY A 167 -18.65 -5.81 -26.86
N PRO A 168 -19.58 -6.28 -27.72
CA PRO A 168 -20.81 -6.91 -27.28
C PRO A 168 -20.53 -8.17 -26.45
N ILE A 169 -21.17 -8.25 -25.28
CA ILE A 169 -21.00 -9.34 -24.32
C ILE A 169 -21.57 -10.63 -24.90
N ARG A 170 -20.78 -11.71 -24.85
CA ARG A 170 -21.21 -13.05 -25.24
C ARG A 170 -21.70 -13.80 -24.00
N PRO A 171 -22.95 -14.30 -23.96
CA PRO A 171 -23.45 -15.05 -22.82
C PRO A 171 -22.55 -16.24 -22.46
N GLY A 172 -22.22 -16.38 -21.17
CA GLY A 172 -21.33 -17.44 -20.67
C GLY A 172 -19.84 -17.28 -21.01
N GLN A 173 -19.40 -16.10 -21.48
CA GLN A 173 -17.98 -15.78 -21.69
C GLN A 173 -17.59 -14.46 -21.02
N PHE A 174 -16.36 -14.37 -20.53
CA PHE A 174 -15.82 -13.12 -19.99
C PHE A 174 -15.57 -12.10 -21.11
N PRO A 175 -16.05 -10.84 -20.97
CA PRO A 175 -15.74 -9.78 -21.93
C PRO A 175 -14.25 -9.47 -22.02
N ASP A 176 -13.86 -8.77 -23.08
CA ASP A 176 -12.52 -8.21 -23.24
C ASP A 176 -12.48 -6.77 -22.72
N PHE A 177 -11.92 -6.61 -21.53
CA PHE A 177 -11.69 -5.33 -20.87
C PHE A 177 -10.27 -4.79 -21.10
N VAL A 178 -9.37 -5.55 -21.73
CA VAL A 178 -7.96 -5.12 -21.85
C VAL A 178 -7.83 -3.91 -22.78
N GLY A 179 -7.27 -2.84 -22.23
CA GLY A 179 -7.19 -1.52 -22.87
C GLY A 179 -8.45 -0.66 -22.73
N ALA A 180 -9.53 -1.16 -22.10
CA ALA A 180 -10.70 -0.36 -21.77
C ALA A 180 -10.43 0.56 -20.56
N ASP A 181 -11.22 1.62 -20.43
CA ASP A 181 -11.18 2.48 -19.25
C ASP A 181 -11.94 1.82 -18.08
N LEU A 182 -11.54 2.16 -16.86
CA LEU A 182 -12.10 1.59 -15.64
C LEU A 182 -13.57 1.96 -15.44
N ALA A 183 -14.03 3.13 -15.89
CA ALA A 183 -15.41 3.57 -15.66
C ALA A 183 -16.40 2.76 -16.52
N SER A 184 -16.11 2.63 -17.82
CA SER A 184 -16.89 1.76 -18.73
C SER A 184 -16.82 0.29 -18.31
N THR A 185 -15.65 -0.17 -17.86
CA THR A 185 -15.47 -1.54 -17.35
C THR A 185 -16.33 -1.81 -16.12
N LEU A 186 -16.35 -0.88 -15.15
CA LEU A 186 -17.18 -0.98 -13.95
C LEU A 186 -18.67 -0.90 -14.25
N ALA A 187 -19.09 -0.11 -15.24
CA ALA A 187 -20.48 -0.08 -15.69
C ALA A 187 -20.91 -1.46 -16.22
N VAL A 188 -20.13 -2.03 -17.14
CA VAL A 188 -20.39 -3.37 -17.71
C VAL A 188 -20.43 -4.46 -16.64
N LEU A 189 -19.47 -4.47 -15.70
CA LEU A 189 -19.44 -5.45 -14.61
C LEU A 189 -20.67 -5.34 -13.70
N ARG A 190 -21.10 -4.12 -13.38
CA ARG A 190 -22.29 -3.86 -12.55
C ARG A 190 -23.57 -4.29 -13.25
N ASP A 191 -23.76 -3.88 -14.50
CA ASP A 191 -24.98 -4.14 -15.27
C ASP A 191 -25.20 -5.64 -15.51
N ASN A 192 -24.13 -6.43 -15.50
CA ASN A 192 -24.16 -7.88 -15.68
C ASN A 192 -23.96 -8.66 -14.37
N GLN A 193 -24.01 -7.97 -13.21
CA GLN A 193 -23.88 -8.56 -11.87
C GLN A 193 -22.62 -9.43 -11.66
N MET A 194 -21.53 -9.13 -12.36
CA MET A 194 -20.29 -9.90 -12.28
C MET A 194 -19.48 -9.50 -11.05
N THR A 195 -19.08 -10.48 -10.24
CA THR A 195 -18.11 -10.28 -9.15
C THR A 195 -16.74 -9.89 -9.73
N TYR A 196 -16.06 -8.91 -9.13
CA TYR A 196 -14.75 -8.46 -9.60
C TYR A 196 -13.79 -8.03 -8.49
N VAL A 197 -12.50 -8.03 -8.80
CA VAL A 197 -11.40 -7.57 -7.94
C VAL A 197 -10.53 -6.62 -8.75
N ILE A 198 -10.24 -5.42 -8.24
CA ILE A 198 -9.34 -4.46 -8.89
C ILE A 198 -8.01 -4.44 -8.16
N ILE A 199 -6.92 -4.52 -8.94
CA ILE A 199 -5.54 -4.38 -8.47
C ILE A 199 -4.93 -3.20 -9.22
N GLU A 200 -4.74 -2.07 -8.55
CA GLU A 200 -4.03 -0.92 -9.13
C GLU A 200 -2.51 -1.14 -9.07
N VAL A 201 -1.83 -0.99 -10.20
CA VAL A 201 -0.38 -1.13 -10.33
C VAL A 201 0.21 0.14 -10.92
N LEU A 202 1.29 0.65 -10.29
CA LEU A 202 2.03 1.81 -10.80
C LEU A 202 2.65 1.48 -12.15
N ASN A 203 2.21 2.15 -13.21
CA ASN A 203 2.75 1.98 -14.55
C ASN A 203 2.91 3.34 -15.24
N ARG A 204 4.12 3.64 -15.70
CA ARG A 204 4.47 4.91 -16.39
C ARG A 204 4.16 4.88 -17.89
N ASN A 205 4.00 3.68 -18.46
CA ASN A 205 3.82 3.47 -19.90
C ASN A 205 2.35 3.37 -20.31
N THR A 206 1.44 3.27 -19.33
CA THR A 206 -0.01 3.15 -19.55
C THR A 206 -0.73 4.25 -18.77
N PRO A 207 -1.56 5.10 -19.40
CA PRO A 207 -2.33 6.13 -18.72
C PRO A 207 -3.15 5.59 -17.54
N LYS A 208 -3.35 6.43 -16.52
CA LYS A 208 -4.12 6.08 -15.31
C LYS A 208 -5.54 5.65 -15.69
N GLY A 209 -6.04 4.60 -15.04
CA GLY A 209 -7.41 4.12 -15.18
C GLY A 209 -7.67 3.21 -16.37
N LEU A 210 -6.64 2.80 -17.12
CA LEU A 210 -6.76 1.76 -18.15
C LEU A 210 -6.50 0.37 -17.58
N VAL A 211 -7.33 -0.59 -17.97
CA VAL A 211 -7.12 -2.03 -17.67
C VAL A 211 -5.94 -2.54 -18.48
N MET A 212 -4.89 -3.00 -17.79
CA MET A 212 -3.67 -3.57 -18.37
C MET A 212 -3.80 -5.07 -18.64
N SER A 213 -4.50 -5.80 -17.78
CA SER A 213 -4.78 -7.23 -17.97
C SER A 213 -5.98 -7.67 -17.12
N GLN A 214 -6.52 -8.84 -17.46
CA GLN A 214 -7.64 -9.46 -16.76
C GLN A 214 -7.39 -10.95 -16.54
N SER A 215 -8.00 -11.51 -15.50
CA SER A 215 -8.10 -12.94 -15.26
C SER A 215 -9.48 -13.28 -14.68
N PRO A 216 -10.28 -14.17 -15.29
CA PRO A 216 -9.98 -14.94 -16.50
C PRO A 216 -9.83 -14.08 -17.78
N GLY A 217 -9.10 -14.61 -18.76
CA GLY A 217 -8.85 -13.95 -20.03
C GLY A 217 -10.12 -13.77 -20.89
N ALA A 218 -10.06 -12.85 -21.86
CA ALA A 218 -11.16 -12.58 -22.77
C ALA A 218 -11.66 -13.86 -23.47
N GLY A 219 -12.97 -14.07 -23.50
CA GLY A 219 -13.59 -15.25 -24.11
C GLY A 219 -13.50 -16.55 -23.29
N ALA A 220 -12.84 -16.56 -22.12
CA ALA A 220 -12.89 -17.69 -21.20
C ALA A 220 -14.33 -17.95 -20.72
N LYS A 221 -14.68 -19.21 -20.47
CA LYS A 221 -16.01 -19.58 -19.96
C LYS A 221 -16.26 -18.95 -18.59
N ALA A 222 -17.43 -18.35 -18.43
CA ALA A 222 -17.89 -17.81 -17.16
C ALA A 222 -18.69 -18.87 -16.40
N ASP A 223 -18.03 -19.59 -15.48
CA ASP A 223 -18.72 -20.25 -14.39
C ASP A 223 -19.23 -19.15 -13.44
N GLY A 224 -20.55 -18.94 -13.39
CA GLY A 224 -21.23 -17.67 -13.08
C GLY A 224 -21.04 -17.03 -11.69
N ASP A 225 -20.12 -17.53 -10.86
CA ASP A 225 -19.73 -16.96 -9.56
C ASP A 225 -18.20 -16.65 -9.49
N SER A 226 -17.47 -16.91 -10.58
CA SER A 226 -16.01 -16.71 -10.65
C SER A 226 -15.66 -15.22 -10.78
N PRO A 227 -14.89 -14.62 -9.86
CA PRO A 227 -14.60 -13.19 -9.88
C PRO A 227 -13.59 -12.81 -10.98
N VAL A 228 -13.87 -11.72 -11.69
CA VAL A 228 -12.92 -11.13 -12.66
C VAL A 228 -11.89 -10.28 -11.91
N THR A 229 -10.63 -10.70 -11.92
CA THR A 229 -9.51 -9.87 -11.47
C THR A 229 -9.06 -8.95 -12.60
N LEU A 230 -9.02 -7.65 -12.34
CA LEU A 230 -8.55 -6.62 -13.27
C LEU A 230 -7.30 -5.94 -12.72
N ILE A 231 -6.23 -5.92 -13.51
CA ILE A 231 -5.04 -5.12 -13.21
C ILE A 231 -5.17 -3.80 -13.96
N VAL A 232 -5.13 -2.69 -13.22
CA VAL A 232 -5.39 -1.33 -13.74
C VAL A 232 -4.16 -0.46 -13.52
N SER A 233 -3.81 0.38 -14.50
CA SER A 233 -2.73 1.35 -14.32
C SER A 233 -3.12 2.45 -13.33
N ALA A 234 -2.33 2.63 -12.27
CA ALA A 234 -2.41 3.80 -11.39
C ALA A 234 -1.81 5.07 -12.05
N GLY A 235 -1.15 4.94 -13.21
CA GLY A 235 -0.43 6.02 -13.89
C GLY A 235 0.80 6.52 -13.14
N ILE A 236 1.20 7.76 -13.44
CA ILE A 236 2.25 8.47 -12.69
C ILE A 236 1.56 9.32 -11.60
N PRO A 237 2.03 9.31 -10.34
CA PRO A 237 1.58 10.28 -9.35
C PRO A 237 1.98 11.69 -9.81
N GLN A 238 0.98 12.57 -9.92
CA GLN A 238 1.13 13.99 -10.19
C GLN A 238 1.57 14.71 -8.90
#